data_AF-A0A318VV52-F1
#
_entry.id   AF-A0A318VV52-F1
#
_cell.length_a   1.000
_cell.length_b   1.000
_cell.length_c   1.000
_cell.angle_alpha   90.00
_cell.angle_beta   90.00
_cell.angle_gamma   90.00
#
_symmetry.space_group_name_H-M   'P 1'
#
loop_
_entity.id
_entity.type
_entity.pdbx_description
1 polymer ?
#
loop_
_entity_poly.entity_id
_entity_poly.type
_entity_poly.pdbx_seq_one_letter_code
_entity_poly.pdbx_strand_id
1 'polypeptide(L)' 'MDIPLLIIGLLLLATLAAFFAGVLPYPVGWIILGIAFIGRWLHLRTRGGN' A
#
# COMPACT_ATOMS: atom_id res chain seq x y z
N MET A 1 16.73 -0.48 1.72
CA MET A 1 15.37 -0.58 1.13
C MET A 1 14.40 -0.90 2.25
N ASP A 2 13.30 -0.15 2.34
CA ASP A 2 12.34 -0.31 3.43
C ASP A 2 11.36 -1.45 3.12
N ILE A 3 11.67 -2.65 3.64
CA ILE A 3 10.93 -3.89 3.38
C ILE A 3 9.41 -3.75 3.64
N PRO A 4 8.95 -3.13 4.74
CA PRO A 4 7.52 -2.96 4.99
C PRO A 4 6.82 -2.13 3.91
N LEU A 5 7.46 -1.06 3.44
CA LEU A 5 6.92 -0.22 2.38
C LEU A 5 6.79 -1.00 1.06
N LEU A 6 7.78 -1.85 0.74
CA LEU A 6 7.75 -2.70 -0.44
C LEU A 6 6.61 -3.74 -0.37
N ILE A 7 6.42 -4.37 0.79
CA ILE A 7 5.33 -5.34 0.99
C ILE A 7 3.97 -4.66 0.81
N ILE A 8 3.76 -3.49 1.42
CA ILE A 8 2.50 -2.75 1.30
C ILE A 8 2.27 -2.34 -0.17
N GLY A 9 3.31 -1.87 -0.86
CA GLY A 9 3.22 -1.51 -2.27
C GLY A 9 2.86 -2.70 -3.17
N LEU A 10 3.47 -3.86 -2.95
CA LEU A 10 3.16 -5.08 -3.69
C LEU A 10 1.73 -5.56 -3.44
N LEU A 11 1.29 -5.54 -2.17
CA LEU A 11 -0.09 -5.88 -1.80
C LEU A 11 -1.10 -4.92 -2.43
N LEU A 12 -0.80 -3.62 -2.46
CA LEU A 12 -1.64 -2.62 -3.10
C LEU A 12 -1.80 -2.92 -4.60
N LEU A 13 -0.70 -3.23 -5.29
CA LEU A 13 -0.70 -3.56 -6.72
C LEU A 13 -1.48 -4.84 -7.02
N ALA A 14 -1.30 -5.89 -6.20
CA ALA A 14 -2.03 -7.14 -6.32
C ALA A 14 -3.53 -6.96 -6.07
N THR A 15 -3.90 -6.15 -5.07
CA THR A 15 -5.30 -5.86 -4.75
C THR A 15 -5.96 -5.03 -5.86
N LEU A 16 -5.20 -4.11 -6.49
CA LEU A 16 -5.66 -3.34 -7.64
C LEU A 16 -5.95 -4.26 -8.83
N ALA A 17 -5.00 -5.14 -9.15
CA ALA A 17 -5.16 -6.12 -10.22
C ALA A 17 -6.35 -7.07 -9.97
N ALA A 18 -6.52 -7.57 -8.75
CA ALA A 18 -7.61 -8.47 -8.39
C ALA A 18 -8.99 -7.81 -8.52
N PHE A 19 -9.13 -6.53 -8.16
CA PHE A 19 -10.38 -5.79 -8.34
C PHE A 19 -10.68 -5.54 -9.83
N PHE A 20 -9.69 -5.11 -10.63
CA PHE A 20 -9.90 -4.91 -12.07
C PHE A 20 -10.17 -6.22 -12.82
N ALA A 21 -9.64 -7.34 -12.33
CA ALA A 21 -9.95 -8.68 -12.82
C ALA A 21 -11.33 -9.21 -12.36
N GLY A 22 -12.07 -8.47 -11.54
CA GLY A 22 -13.39 -8.87 -11.03
C GLY A 22 -13.34 -9.95 -9.92
N VAL A 23 -12.15 -10.27 -9.39
CA VAL A 23 -11.96 -11.26 -8.32
C VAL A 23 -12.44 -10.72 -6.98
N LEU A 24 -12.26 -9.41 -6.74
CA LEU A 24 -12.72 -8.72 -5.53
C LEU A 24 -13.78 -7.67 -5.89
N PRO A 25 -15.03 -7.79 -5.42
CA PRO A 25 -16.11 -6.88 -5.79
C PRO A 25 -16.07 -5.54 -5.05
N TYR A 26 -15.37 -5.45 -3.92
CA TYR A 26 -15.34 -4.23 -3.09
C TYR A 26 -13.92 -3.64 -2.96
N PRO A 27 -13.75 -2.33 -3.20
CA PRO A 27 -12.44 -1.67 -3.22
C PRO A 27 -11.92 -1.31 -1.81
N VAL A 28 -12.45 -1.90 -0.74
CA VAL A 28 -12.06 -1.59 0.65
C VAL A 28 -10.56 -1.85 0.88
N GLY A 29 -10.02 -2.92 0.30
CA GLY A 29 -8.60 -3.25 0.39
C GLY A 29 -7.69 -2.14 -0.16
N TRP A 30 -8.13 -1.40 -1.18
CA TRP A 30 -7.37 -0.29 -1.75
C TRP A 30 -7.25 0.88 -0.79
N ILE A 31 -8.34 1.20 -0.08
CA ILE A 31 -8.39 2.30 0.87
C ILE A 31 -7.44 2.02 2.03
N ILE A 32 -7.52 0.81 2.60
CA ILE A 32 -6.69 0.39 3.74
C ILE A 32 -5.21 0.37 3.34
N LEU A 33 -4.88 -0.30 2.22
CA LEU A 33 -3.49 -0.40 1.76
C LEU A 33 -2.93 0.95 1.32
N GLY A 34 -3.75 1.82 0.73
CA GLY A 34 -3.37 3.18 0.35
C GLY A 34 -3.01 4.03 1.56
N ILE A 35 -3.85 4.02 2.61
CA ILE A 35 -3.57 4.74 3.87
C ILE A 35 -2.30 4.18 4.53
N ALA A 36 -2.16 2.85 4.59
CA ALA A 36 -0.97 2.22 5.16
C ALA A 36 0.32 2.58 4.40
N PHE A 37 0.26 2.62 3.07
CA PHE A 37 1.39 2.97 2.22
C PHE A 37 1.81 4.44 2.43
N ILE A 38 0.85 5.36 2.39
CA ILE A 38 1.09 6.79 2.62
C ILE A 38 1.64 7.03 4.03
N GLY A 39 1.02 6.40 5.04
CA GLY A 39 1.47 6.50 6.43
C GLY A 39 2.90 6.01 6.61
N ARG A 40 3.26 4.86 6.01
CA ARG A 40 4.64 4.35 6.06
C ARG A 40 5.61 5.27 5.33
N TRP A 41 5.24 5.77 4.16
CA TRP A 41 6.09 6.70 3.39
C TRP A 41 6.40 7.97 4.16
N LEU A 42 5.37 8.61 4.74
CA LEU A 42 5.53 9.82 5.56
C LEU A 42 6.38 9.54 6.79
N HIS A 43 6.15 8.42 7.47
CA HIS A 43 6.93 8.04 8.65
C HIS A 43 8.43 7.89 8.34
N LEU A 44 8.79 7.32 7.19
CA LEU A 44 10.17 7.18 6.76
C LEU A 44 10.80 8.52 6.38
N ARG A 45 10.03 9.40 5.71
CA ARG A 45 10.46 10.79 5.42
C ARG A 45 10.78 11.55 6.72
N THR A 46 9.96 11.39 7.76
CA THR A 46 10.19 12.01 9.06
C THR A 46 11.40 11.41 9.79
N ARG A 47 11.68 10.11 9.63
CA ARG A 47 12.83 9.45 10.27
C ARG A 47 14.16 9.62 9.55
N GLY A 48 14.16 9.82 8.23
CA GLY A 48 15.37 9.98 7.42
C GLY A 48 15.90 11.41 7.30
N GLY A 49 15.31 12.37 8.03
CA GLY A 49 15.68 13.81 7.99
C GLY A 49 16.50 14.31 9.19
N ASN A 50 17.01 13.41 10.03
CA ASN A 50 18.00 13.68 11.08
C ASN A 50 19.38 13.15 10.65
#